data_AF-A0A7V9R0Z4-F1
#
_entry.id   AF-A0A7V9R0Z4-F1
#
_cell.length_a   1.000
_cell.length_b   1.000
_cell.length_c   1.000
_cell.angle_alpha   90.00
_cell.angle_beta   90.00
_cell.angle_gamma   90.00
#
_symmetry.space_group_name_H-M   'P 1'
#
loop_
_entity.id
_entity.type
_entity.pdbx_description
1 polymer ?
#
loop_
_entity_poly.entity_id
_entity_poly.type
_entity_poly.pdbx_seq_one_letter_code
_entity_poly.pdbx_strand_id
1 'polypeptide(L)' 'NSFTNQVLAQIEIYTEPDEYPTGVYVLPKHLDEDVARLHLAALGVSLTELREEQAKYLGVRVAGPYKSDAYRY' A
#
# COMPACT_ATOMS: atom_id res chain seq x y z
N ASN A 1 -3.02 -9.03 -8.11
CA ASN A 1 -1.91 -8.07 -8.03
C ASN A 1 -1.98 -7.04 -9.17
N SER A 2 -1.59 -7.37 -10.40
CA SER A 2 -1.55 -6.38 -11.51
C SER A 2 -2.90 -5.71 -11.85
N PHE A 3 -4.00 -6.49 -11.98
CA PHE A 3 -5.30 -5.90 -12.33
C PHE A 3 -5.96 -5.10 -11.21
N THR A 4 -5.67 -5.41 -9.95
CA THR A 4 -6.13 -4.61 -8.82
C THR A 4 -5.48 -3.23 -8.81
N ASN A 5 -4.16 -3.17 -9.08
CA ASN A 5 -3.45 -1.90 -9.24
C ASN A 5 -4.01 -1.10 -10.44
N GLN A 6 -4.36 -1.76 -11.55
CA GLN A 6 -5.01 -1.10 -12.69
C GLN A 6 -6.38 -0.51 -12.32
N VAL A 7 -7.23 -1.26 -11.59
CA VAL A 7 -8.54 -0.76 -11.15
C VAL A 7 -8.41 0.42 -10.19
N LEU A 8 -7.48 0.35 -9.23
CA LEU A 8 -7.23 1.47 -8.31
C LEU A 8 -6.72 2.71 -9.05
N ALA A 9 -5.79 2.55 -9.99
CA ALA A 9 -5.31 3.66 -10.81
C ALA A 9 -6.43 4.30 -11.65
N GLN A 10 -7.36 3.48 -12.17
CA GLN A 10 -8.52 4.00 -12.92
C GLN A 10 -9.48 4.76 -12.00
N ILE A 11 -9.73 4.27 -10.78
CA ILE A 11 -10.55 4.97 -9.80
C ILE A 11 -9.91 6.31 -9.44
N GLU A 12 -8.62 6.32 -9.10
CA GLU A 12 -7.88 7.51 -8.66
C GLU A 12 -7.90 8.63 -9.71
N ILE A 13 -7.52 8.31 -10.96
CA ILE A 13 -7.50 9.29 -12.07
C ILE A 13 -8.92 9.80 -12.38
N TYR A 14 -9.94 8.97 -12.17
CA TYR A 14 -11.33 9.36 -12.39
C TYR A 14 -11.88 10.25 -11.27
N THR A 15 -11.53 10.00 -10.01
CA THR A 15 -12.05 10.73 -8.86
C THR A 15 -11.28 12.01 -8.55
N GLU A 16 -9.98 12.06 -8.88
CA GLU A 16 -9.10 13.19 -8.53
C GLU A 16 -8.32 13.73 -9.76
N PRO A 17 -8.98 14.08 -10.88
CA PRO A 17 -8.30 14.47 -12.12
C PRO A 17 -7.42 15.72 -11.98
N ASP A 18 -7.77 16.63 -11.05
CA ASP A 18 -7.02 17.88 -10.82
C ASP A 18 -5.68 17.64 -10.11
N GLU A 19 -5.51 16.52 -9.40
CA GLU A 19 -4.25 16.14 -8.74
C GLU A 19 -3.21 15.56 -9.72
N TYR A 20 -3.65 15.17 -10.92
CA TYR A 20 -2.82 14.52 -11.93
C TYR A 20 -2.77 15.32 -13.25
N PRO A 21 -2.02 16.44 -13.29
CA PRO A 21 -1.73 17.12 -14.55
C PRO A 21 -0.94 16.19 -15.51
N THR A 22 -0.80 16.57 -16.78
CA THR A 22 -0.13 15.72 -17.78
C THR A 22 1.28 15.30 -17.32
N GLY A 23 1.46 14.00 -17.05
CA GLY A 23 2.69 13.45 -16.49
C GLY A 23 2.61 11.93 -16.30
N VAL A 24 3.71 11.36 -15.80
CA VAL A 24 3.78 9.93 -15.43
C VAL A 24 3.85 9.83 -13.91
N TYR A 25 2.89 9.12 -13.35
CA TYR A 25 2.74 8.94 -11.90
C TYR A 25 2.84 7.46 -11.54
N VAL A 26 3.18 7.21 -10.29
CA VAL A 26 3.15 5.88 -9.67
C VAL A 26 2.14 5.90 -8.54
N LEU A 27 1.39 4.82 -8.37
CA LEU A 27 0.45 4.70 -7.26
C LEU A 27 1.19 4.88 -5.93
N PRO A 28 0.62 5.64 -4.98
CA PRO A 28 1.23 5.84 -3.67
C PRO A 28 1.35 4.50 -2.92
N LYS A 29 2.47 4.30 -2.22
CA LYS A 29 2.83 3.01 -1.59
C LYS A 29 1.77 2.43 -0.66
N HIS A 30 0.96 3.27 -0.02
CA HIS A 30 -0.09 2.79 0.89
C HIS A 30 -1.17 1.97 0.16
N LEU A 31 -1.52 2.34 -1.08
CA LEU A 31 -2.46 1.57 -1.90
C LEU A 31 -1.87 0.22 -2.34
N ASP A 32 -0.57 0.15 -2.60
CA ASP A 32 0.12 -1.09 -2.95
C ASP A 32 0.19 -2.06 -1.75
N GLU A 33 0.36 -1.54 -0.53
CA GLU A 33 0.25 -2.32 0.71
C GLU A 33 -1.17 -2.86 0.95
N ASP A 34 -2.21 -2.08 0.63
CA ASP A 34 -3.62 -2.53 0.73
C ASP A 34 -3.96 -3.60 -0.31
N VAL A 35 -3.46 -3.47 -1.53
CA VAL A 35 -3.60 -4.52 -2.57
C VAL A 35 -2.91 -5.80 -2.13
N ALA A 36 -1.68 -5.71 -1.59
CA ALA A 36 -0.99 -6.88 -1.06
C ALA A 36 -1.80 -7.54 0.06
N ARG A 37 -2.34 -6.75 0.99
CA ARG A 37 -3.16 -7.24 2.12
C ARG A 37 -4.41 -7.99 1.66
N LEU A 38 -5.12 -7.49 0.65
CA LEU A 38 -6.31 -8.13 0.08
C LEU A 38 -6.01 -9.49 -0.57
N HIS A 39 -4.82 -9.68 -1.14
CA HIS A 39 -4.44 -10.96 -1.76
C HIS A 39 -3.97 -12.01 -0.76
N LEU A 40 -3.54 -11.64 0.44
CA LEU A 40 -3.04 -12.57 1.45
C LEU A 40 -4.13 -13.47 2.04
N ALA A 41 -5.35 -12.93 2.21
CA ALA A 41 -6.50 -13.72 2.64
C ALA A 41 -6.88 -14.81 1.63
N ALA A 42 -6.80 -14.50 0.33
CA ALA A 42 -7.08 -15.47 -0.74
C ALA A 42 -6.03 -16.59 -0.83
N LEU A 43 -4.81 -16.36 -0.33
CA LEU A 43 -3.72 -17.33 -0.29
C LEU A 43 -3.66 -18.13 1.03
N GLY A 44 -4.59 -17.88 1.96
CA GLY A 44 -4.60 -18.54 3.28
C GLY A 44 -3.41 -18.15 4.17
N VAL A 45 -2.78 -17.01 3.91
CA VAL A 45 -1.60 -16.54 4.66
C VAL A 45 -2.05 -15.67 5.82
N SER A 46 -1.60 -15.99 7.04
CA SER A 46 -1.81 -15.17 8.23
C SER A 46 -0.65 -14.19 8.42
N LEU A 47 -0.94 -12.89 8.42
CA LEU A 47 0.00 -11.86 8.85
C LEU A 47 0.02 -11.77 10.37
N THR A 48 1.22 -11.70 10.95
CA THR A 48 1.39 -11.38 12.38
C THR A 48 1.19 -9.89 12.59
N GLU A 49 0.26 -9.52 13.49
CA GLU A 49 0.09 -8.12 13.90
C GLU A 49 1.16 -7.73 14.93
N LEU A 50 1.79 -6.58 14.71
CA LEU A 50 2.74 -6.00 15.67
C LEU A 50 1.99 -5.51 16.91
N ARG A 51 2.51 -5.84 18.09
CA ARG A 51 2.12 -5.17 19.33
C ARG A 51 2.70 -3.75 19.35
N GLU A 52 2.07 -2.84 20.08
CA GLU A 52 2.50 -1.44 20.18
C GLU A 52 3.98 -1.30 20.57
N GLU A 53 4.46 -2.14 21.48
CA GLU A 53 5.84 -2.17 21.94
C GLU A 53 6.83 -2.50 20.81
N GLN A 54 6.46 -3.44 19.94
CA GLN A 54 7.27 -3.88 18.80
C GLN A 54 7.29 -2.80 17.71
N ALA A 55 6.14 -2.18 17.43
CA ALA A 55 6.04 -1.09 16.48
C ALA A 55 6.89 0.11 16.93
N LYS A 56 6.83 0.45 18.23
CA LYS A 56 7.66 1.50 18.85
C LYS A 56 9.15 1.18 18.79
N TYR A 57 9.54 -0.08 19.03
CA TYR A 57 10.93 -0.53 18.90
C TYR A 57 11.46 -0.37 17.48
N LEU A 58 10.62 -0.63 16.47
CA LEU A 58 10.97 -0.54 15.05
C LEU A 58 10.82 0.87 14.47
N GLY A 59 10.25 1.82 15.22
CA GLY A 59 9.98 3.17 14.73
C GLY A 59 8.90 3.23 13.63
N VAL A 60 8.00 2.25 13.58
CA VAL A 60 6.89 2.18 12.60
C VAL A 60 5.55 2.21 13.32
N ARG A 61 4.46 2.51 12.60
CA ARG A 61 3.09 2.38 13.14
C ARG A 61 2.65 0.91 13.10
N VAL A 62 1.79 0.49 14.02
CA VAL A 62 1.19 -0.86 14.03
C VAL A 62 0.46 -1.17 12.72
N ALA A 63 -0.18 -0.16 12.11
CA ALA A 63 -0.87 -0.27 10.83
C ALA A 63 -0.01 0.08 9.60
N GLY A 64 1.28 0.36 9.79
CA GLY A 64 2.20 0.76 8.72
C GLY A 64 2.14 2.25 8.33
N PRO A 65 2.87 2.68 7.29
CA PRO A 65 3.73 1.85 6.44
C PRO A 65 4.91 1.26 7.22
N TYR A 66 5.31 0.03 6.88
CA TYR A 66 6.31 -0.75 7.65
C TYR A 66 7.74 -0.63 7.11
N LYS A 67 7.95 0.15 6.05
CA LYS A 67 9.21 0.33 5.34
C LYS A 67 9.34 1.79 4.88
N SER A 68 10.58 2.25 4.69
CA SER A 68 10.86 3.60 4.22
C SER A 68 10.63 3.75 2.70
N ASP A 69 10.57 4.98 2.21
CA ASP A 69 10.36 5.26 0.79
C ASP A 69 11.50 4.74 -0.10
N ALA A 70 12.73 4.73 0.40
CA ALA A 70 13.90 4.20 -0.29
C ALA A 70 13.94 2.66 -0.38
N TYR A 71 13.03 1.98 0.32
CA TYR A 71 12.97 0.52 0.33
C TYR A 71 12.49 -0.03 -1.02
N ARG A 72 13.24 -0.99 -1.56
CA ARG A 72 13.04 -1.60 -2.89
C ARG A 72 12.40 -2.99 -2.81
N TYR A 73 11.50 -3.20 -1.84
CA TYR A 73 10.99 -4.51 -1.38
C TYR A 73 11.92 -5.28 -0.44
#